data_AF-A0A9P1T0A1-F1
#
_entry.id   AF-A0A9P1T0A1-F1
#
_cell.length_a   1.000
_cell.length_b   1.000
_cell.length_c   1.000
_cell.angle_alpha   90.00
_cell.angle_beta   90.00
_cell.angle_gamma   90.00
#
_symmetry.space_group_name_H-M   'P 1'
#
loop_
_entity.id
_entity.type
_entity.pdbx_description
1 polymer ?
#
loop_
_entity_poly.entity_id
_entity_poly.type
_entity_poly.pdbx_seq_one_letter_code
_entity_poly.pdbx_strand_id
1 'polypeptide(L)'
;MKKISMRERFALDSRVAKVLISITIAVILFPVMGDWIVYPTYVFNAIYITAQMSKGDTYKSSIERIIGTIVGGLLAAFVYLLVPNHHYIMIPIGAALAVMLSYLFTKKFTMVIVVITVMVLVGKGDGEPIVFLRDRLFDTMIGLVIGFVVYALYPRKKNKKLNQVFISQEKAVLERIKEIDINSEDAKSLAPKIKGLWKQLIDLRKTREQIITDSSFVASLTSDEPMLHFTHLVEQAINNIEILYHVTLEKESEPDYEVVFAYHQQACAKVITEMDALITKHK
;
A
#
# COMPACT_ATOMS: atom_id res chain seq x y z
N MET A 1 11.14 24.09 -24.06
CA MET A 1 10.83 22.79 -23.43
C MET A 1 11.88 21.77 -23.88
N LYS A 2 12.69 21.20 -22.97
CA LYS A 2 13.73 20.20 -23.32
C LYS A 2 13.05 18.92 -23.84
N LYS A 3 13.39 18.48 -25.07
CA LYS A 3 12.93 17.19 -25.61
C LYS A 3 13.60 16.06 -24.82
N ILE A 4 12.85 15.43 -23.92
CA ILE A 4 13.30 14.25 -23.18
C ILE A 4 13.47 13.09 -24.17
N SER A 5 14.66 12.50 -24.21
CA SER A 5 15.03 11.36 -25.07
C SER A 5 14.22 10.10 -24.71
N MET A 6 13.94 9.21 -25.67
CA MET A 6 13.27 7.92 -25.40
C MET A 6 14.00 7.09 -24.34
N ARG A 7 15.34 7.16 -24.30
CA ARG A 7 16.15 6.50 -23.26
C ARG A 7 15.89 7.10 -21.87
N GLU A 8 15.70 8.42 -21.79
CA GLU A 8 15.37 9.10 -20.53
C GLU A 8 13.95 8.75 -20.08
N ARG A 9 12.99 8.59 -21.01
CA ARG A 9 11.62 8.16 -20.69
C ARG A 9 11.56 6.73 -20.13
N PHE A 10 12.27 5.78 -20.73
CA PHE A 10 12.39 4.42 -20.18
C PHE A 10 13.18 4.37 -18.86
N ALA A 11 14.14 5.28 -18.67
CA ALA A 11 14.87 5.41 -17.41
C ALA A 11 14.05 6.06 -16.27
N LEU A 12 12.94 6.74 -16.60
CA LEU A 12 12.07 7.44 -15.65
C LEU A 12 11.05 6.51 -14.99
N ASP A 13 10.46 5.54 -15.70
CA ASP A 13 9.52 4.57 -15.10
C ASP A 13 10.04 3.13 -15.16
N SER A 14 10.57 2.67 -14.03
CA SER A 14 11.08 1.31 -13.88
C SER A 14 10.02 0.22 -14.06
N ARG A 15 8.72 0.55 -13.91
CA ARG A 15 7.63 -0.41 -14.14
C ARG A 15 7.54 -0.79 -15.59
N VAL A 16 7.61 0.19 -16.49
CA VAL A 16 7.50 -0.05 -17.94
C VAL A 16 8.62 -0.98 -18.40
N ALA A 17 9.85 -0.76 -17.93
CA ALA A 17 10.98 -1.64 -18.24
C ALA A 17 10.74 -3.08 -17.74
N LYS A 18 10.27 -3.25 -16.50
CA LYS A 18 9.97 -4.57 -15.93
C LYS A 18 8.84 -5.29 -16.68
N VAL A 19 7.79 -4.58 -17.08
CA VAL A 19 6.69 -5.13 -17.90
C VAL A 19 7.23 -5.62 -19.23
N LEU A 20 7.98 -4.79 -19.95
CA LEU A 20 8.52 -5.15 -21.26
C LEU A 20 9.43 -6.37 -21.18
N ILE A 21 10.34 -6.42 -20.20
CA ILE A 21 11.21 -7.58 -19.97
C ILE A 21 10.37 -8.83 -19.68
N SER A 22 9.35 -8.72 -18.84
CA SER A 22 8.47 -9.84 -18.49
C SER A 22 7.69 -10.35 -19.71
N ILE A 23 7.17 -9.44 -20.54
CA ILE A 23 6.48 -9.80 -21.79
C ILE A 23 7.45 -10.47 -22.76
N THR A 24 8.67 -9.96 -22.93
CA THR A 24 9.69 -10.58 -23.79
C THR A 24 10.01 -12.00 -23.34
N ILE A 25 10.18 -12.22 -22.03
CA ILE A 25 10.39 -13.55 -21.46
C ILE A 25 9.18 -14.45 -21.73
N ALA A 26 7.96 -13.97 -21.51
CA ALA A 26 6.74 -14.74 -21.78
C ALA A 26 6.66 -15.19 -23.24
N VAL A 27 6.93 -14.28 -24.19
CA VAL A 27 6.93 -14.60 -25.63
C VAL A 27 7.98 -15.66 -25.99
N ILE A 28 9.17 -15.60 -25.38
CA ILE A 28 10.22 -16.60 -25.59
C ILE A 28 9.83 -17.97 -24.99
N LEU A 29 9.08 -17.98 -23.89
CA LEU A 29 8.64 -19.20 -23.22
C LEU A 29 7.42 -19.84 -23.86
N PHE A 30 6.59 -19.10 -24.59
CA PHE A 30 5.36 -19.62 -25.22
C PHE A 30 5.56 -20.82 -26.15
N PRO A 31 6.61 -20.90 -26.99
CA PRO A 31 6.86 -22.10 -27.78
C PRO A 31 7.11 -23.37 -26.95
N VAL A 32 7.57 -23.22 -25.70
CA VAL A 32 7.87 -24.33 -24.78
C VAL A 32 6.69 -24.63 -23.85
N MET A 33 5.95 -23.60 -23.46
CA MET A 33 4.83 -23.70 -22.51
C MET A 33 3.46 -23.67 -23.21
N GLY A 34 3.43 -23.66 -24.55
CA GLY A 34 2.23 -23.41 -25.35
C GLY A 34 1.11 -24.42 -25.09
N ASP A 35 1.46 -25.68 -24.82
CA ASP A 35 0.48 -26.72 -24.48
C ASP A 35 -0.18 -26.50 -23.12
N TRP A 36 0.41 -25.67 -22.25
CA TRP A 36 -0.12 -25.35 -20.92
C TRP A 36 -0.81 -23.99 -20.86
N ILE A 37 -0.61 -23.14 -21.87
CA ILE A 37 -1.17 -21.80 -21.92
C ILE A 37 -2.36 -21.79 -22.87
N VAL A 38 -3.56 -21.77 -22.30
CA VAL A 38 -4.79 -21.78 -23.09
C VAL A 38 -5.11 -20.37 -23.58
N TYR A 39 -4.94 -19.36 -22.70
CA TYR A 39 -5.27 -17.98 -22.99
C TYR A 39 -4.10 -17.03 -22.65
N PRO A 40 -3.24 -16.70 -23.63
CA PRO A 40 -2.11 -15.78 -23.43
C PRO A 40 -2.48 -14.41 -22.85
N THR A 41 -3.72 -13.95 -23.09
CA THR A 41 -4.25 -12.68 -22.56
C THR A 41 -4.20 -12.63 -21.02
N TYR A 42 -4.37 -13.77 -20.35
CA TYR A 42 -4.36 -13.88 -18.90
C TYR A 42 -2.96 -13.85 -18.32
N VAL A 43 -1.98 -14.42 -19.02
CA VAL A 43 -0.56 -14.30 -18.70
C VAL A 43 -0.13 -12.84 -18.74
N PHE A 44 -0.43 -12.13 -19.84
CA PHE A 44 -0.05 -10.72 -19.99
C PHE A 44 -0.77 -9.80 -18.99
N ASN A 45 -2.05 -10.07 -18.71
CA ASN A 45 -2.79 -9.32 -17.72
C ASN A 45 -2.20 -9.50 -16.31
N ALA A 46 -1.79 -10.72 -15.95
CA ALA A 46 -1.10 -10.99 -14.69
C ALA A 46 0.24 -10.24 -14.61
N ILE A 47 1.07 -10.31 -15.67
CA ILE A 47 2.34 -9.56 -15.75
C ILE A 47 2.11 -8.06 -15.52
N TYR A 48 1.13 -7.47 -16.22
CA TYR A 48 0.82 -6.05 -16.08
C TYR A 48 0.41 -5.68 -14.65
N ILE A 49 -0.45 -6.49 -14.02
CA ILE A 49 -0.93 -6.25 -12.66
C ILE A 49 0.21 -6.41 -11.63
N THR A 50 1.14 -7.35 -11.82
CA THR A 50 2.30 -7.51 -10.92
C THR A 50 3.31 -6.37 -10.99
N ALA A 51 3.30 -5.58 -12.06
CA ALA A 51 4.26 -4.51 -12.28
C ALA A 51 3.93 -3.24 -11.47
N GLN A 52 4.11 -3.33 -10.15
CA GLN A 52 3.88 -2.24 -9.21
C GLN A 52 5.14 -1.39 -9.00
N MET A 53 5.01 -0.28 -8.28
CA MET A 53 6.15 0.60 -7.97
C MET A 53 7.09 0.02 -6.92
N SER A 54 6.56 -0.72 -5.94
CA SER A 54 7.31 -1.32 -4.85
C SER A 54 7.20 -2.86 -4.87
N LYS A 55 8.13 -3.54 -4.18
CA LYS A 55 8.09 -5.01 -4.03
C LYS A 55 6.88 -5.46 -3.21
N GLY A 56 6.57 -4.76 -2.11
CA GLY A 56 5.41 -5.04 -1.28
C GLY A 56 4.10 -4.92 -2.05
N ASP A 57 3.96 -3.90 -2.89
CA ASP A 57 2.78 -3.73 -3.74
C ASP A 57 2.67 -4.85 -4.78
N THR A 58 3.79 -5.24 -5.41
CA THR A 58 3.83 -6.39 -6.33
C THR A 58 3.38 -7.66 -5.63
N TYR A 59 3.88 -7.93 -4.42
CA TYR A 59 3.49 -9.11 -3.65
C TYR A 59 2.00 -9.07 -3.28
N LYS A 60 1.53 -7.97 -2.69
CA LYS A 60 0.13 -7.78 -2.30
C LYS A 60 -0.81 -7.95 -3.49
N SER A 61 -0.51 -7.28 -4.60
CA SER A 61 -1.31 -7.37 -5.83
C SER A 61 -1.32 -8.78 -6.41
N SER A 62 -0.21 -9.52 -6.33
CA SER A 62 -0.13 -10.92 -6.76
C SER A 62 -1.01 -11.82 -5.90
N ILE A 63 -0.99 -11.67 -4.57
CA ILE A 63 -1.84 -12.43 -3.65
C ILE A 63 -3.32 -12.10 -3.87
N GLU A 64 -3.67 -10.82 -3.99
CA GLU A 64 -5.02 -10.37 -4.33
C GLU A 64 -5.51 -10.97 -5.65
N ARG A 65 -4.60 -11.16 -6.62
CA ARG A 65 -4.92 -11.79 -7.90
C ARG A 65 -5.19 -13.28 -7.77
N ILE A 66 -4.36 -14.01 -7.02
CA ILE A 66 -4.55 -15.46 -6.80
C ILE A 66 -5.88 -15.69 -6.07
N ILE A 67 -6.07 -15.04 -4.91
CA ILE A 67 -7.27 -15.19 -4.10
C ILE A 67 -8.50 -14.73 -4.89
N GLY A 68 -8.42 -13.58 -5.56
CA GLY A 68 -9.52 -13.06 -6.36
C GLY A 68 -9.90 -13.96 -7.52
N THR A 69 -8.94 -14.64 -8.14
CA THR A 69 -9.21 -15.60 -9.23
C THR A 69 -9.91 -16.85 -8.72
N ILE A 70 -9.45 -17.39 -7.59
CA ILE A 70 -10.07 -18.57 -6.96
C ILE A 70 -11.49 -18.23 -6.50
N VAL A 71 -11.65 -17.17 -5.69
CA VAL A 71 -12.94 -16.79 -5.10
C VAL A 71 -13.93 -16.35 -6.18
N GLY A 72 -13.51 -15.49 -7.12
CA GLY A 72 -14.38 -15.06 -8.21
C GLY A 72 -14.77 -16.20 -9.16
N GLY A 73 -13.84 -17.14 -9.39
CA GLY A 73 -14.11 -18.35 -10.17
C GLY A 73 -15.11 -19.30 -9.52
N LEU A 74 -14.94 -19.59 -8.23
CA LEU A 74 -15.86 -20.43 -7.46
C LEU A 74 -17.26 -19.79 -7.39
N LEU A 75 -17.32 -18.48 -7.18
CA LEU A 75 -18.59 -17.75 -7.17
C LEU A 75 -19.28 -17.81 -8.55
N ALA A 76 -18.53 -17.62 -9.63
CA ALA A 76 -19.06 -17.76 -10.98
C ALA A 76 -19.58 -19.18 -11.25
N ALA A 77 -18.84 -20.22 -10.83
CA ALA A 77 -19.28 -21.61 -10.96
C ALA A 77 -20.58 -21.86 -10.17
N PHE A 78 -20.67 -21.35 -8.93
CA PHE A 78 -21.87 -21.46 -8.10
C PHE A 78 -23.08 -20.77 -8.74
N VAL A 79 -22.92 -19.53 -9.21
CA VAL A 79 -23.99 -18.77 -9.88
C VAL A 79 -24.42 -19.45 -11.18
N TYR A 80 -23.49 -20.03 -11.92
CA TYR A 80 -23.80 -20.80 -13.11
C TYR A 80 -24.66 -22.03 -12.83
N LEU A 81 -24.39 -22.76 -11.74
CA LEU A 81 -25.19 -23.93 -11.36
C LEU A 81 -26.63 -23.55 -10.96
N LEU A 82 -26.83 -22.36 -10.38
CA LEU A 82 -28.14 -21.88 -9.97
C LEU A 82 -29.00 -21.39 -11.15
N VAL A 83 -28.39 -20.70 -12.12
CA VAL A 83 -29.11 -20.09 -13.24
C VAL A 83 -28.44 -20.43 -14.56
N PRO A 84 -28.45 -21.72 -14.96
CA PRO A 84 -27.80 -22.13 -16.20
C PRO A 84 -28.48 -21.49 -17.41
N ASN A 85 -27.70 -21.15 -18.44
CA ASN A 85 -28.14 -20.71 -19.76
C ASN A 85 -28.90 -19.37 -19.86
N HIS A 86 -29.10 -18.63 -18.75
CA HIS A 86 -29.73 -17.30 -18.76
C HIS A 86 -28.71 -16.17 -18.54
N HIS A 87 -27.79 -15.99 -19.49
CA HIS A 87 -26.65 -15.06 -19.39
C HIS A 87 -27.05 -13.62 -18.99
N TYR A 88 -28.15 -13.09 -19.54
CA TYR A 88 -28.64 -11.74 -19.24
C TYR A 88 -29.02 -11.52 -17.77
N ILE A 89 -29.40 -12.58 -17.07
CA ILE A 89 -29.81 -12.53 -15.65
C ILE A 89 -28.66 -12.99 -14.76
N MET A 90 -27.98 -14.06 -15.18
CA MET A 90 -26.88 -14.68 -14.46
C MET A 90 -25.70 -13.73 -14.23
N ILE A 91 -25.29 -12.95 -15.24
CA ILE A 91 -24.13 -12.05 -15.14
C ILE A 91 -24.37 -10.89 -14.15
N PRO A 92 -25.48 -10.12 -14.22
CA PRO A 92 -25.77 -9.09 -13.23
C PRO A 92 -25.91 -9.63 -11.81
N ILE A 93 -26.56 -10.79 -11.63
CA ILE A 93 -26.68 -11.44 -10.32
C ILE A 93 -25.31 -11.83 -9.77
N GLY A 94 -24.47 -12.47 -10.60
CA GLY A 94 -23.12 -12.86 -10.21
C GLY A 94 -22.25 -11.65 -9.84
N ALA A 95 -22.34 -10.57 -10.60
CA ALA A 95 -21.65 -9.32 -10.28
C ALA A 95 -22.13 -8.71 -8.96
N ALA A 96 -23.46 -8.64 -8.74
CA ALA A 96 -24.04 -8.11 -7.50
C ALA A 96 -23.63 -8.93 -6.28
N LEU A 97 -23.67 -10.27 -6.39
CA LEU A 97 -23.20 -11.17 -5.34
C LEU A 97 -21.71 -11.00 -5.07
N ALA A 98 -20.88 -10.87 -6.11
CA ALA A 98 -19.44 -10.66 -5.96
C ALA A 98 -19.13 -9.36 -5.21
N VAL A 99 -19.86 -8.27 -5.52
CA VAL A 99 -19.73 -6.99 -4.81
C VAL A 99 -20.14 -7.15 -3.35
N MET A 100 -21.31 -7.74 -3.09
CA MET A 100 -21.84 -7.92 -1.74
C MET A 100 -20.91 -8.77 -0.87
N LEU A 101 -20.50 -9.94 -1.37
CA LEU A 101 -19.65 -10.87 -0.63
C LEU A 101 -18.25 -10.29 -0.41
N SER A 102 -17.64 -9.68 -1.44
CA SER A 102 -16.32 -9.06 -1.28
C SER A 102 -16.34 -7.95 -0.22
N TYR A 103 -17.37 -7.10 -0.22
CA TYR A 103 -17.53 -6.06 0.79
C TYR A 103 -17.78 -6.63 2.19
N LEU A 104 -18.61 -7.68 2.31
CA LEU A 104 -18.93 -8.29 3.59
C LEU A 104 -17.69 -8.91 4.27
N PHE A 105 -16.87 -9.64 3.50
CA PHE A 105 -15.70 -10.36 4.01
C PHE A 105 -14.46 -9.48 4.17
N THR A 106 -14.22 -8.54 3.26
CA THR A 106 -12.97 -7.76 3.26
C THR A 106 -13.15 -6.36 3.84
N LYS A 107 -14.39 -5.92 4.10
CA LYS A 107 -14.76 -4.52 4.43
C LYS A 107 -14.22 -3.49 3.43
N LYS A 108 -13.87 -3.95 2.23
CA LYS A 108 -13.28 -3.16 1.15
C LYS A 108 -13.92 -3.58 -0.17
N PHE A 109 -13.89 -2.68 -1.14
CA PHE A 109 -14.34 -3.01 -2.50
C PHE A 109 -13.23 -3.75 -3.24
N THR A 110 -13.38 -5.07 -3.45
CA THR A 110 -12.40 -5.88 -4.17
C THR A 110 -12.80 -6.05 -5.64
N MET A 111 -12.38 -5.10 -6.48
CA MET A 111 -12.70 -5.09 -7.92
C MET A 111 -12.28 -6.39 -8.63
N VAL A 112 -11.20 -7.04 -8.19
CA VAL A 112 -10.67 -8.27 -8.80
C VAL A 112 -11.68 -9.42 -8.78
N ILE A 113 -12.36 -9.65 -7.66
CA ILE A 113 -13.34 -10.74 -7.52
C ILE A 113 -14.51 -10.51 -8.49
N VAL A 114 -15.01 -9.28 -8.55
CA VAL A 114 -16.14 -8.90 -9.41
C VAL A 114 -15.79 -9.08 -10.88
N VAL A 115 -14.66 -8.52 -11.32
CA VAL A 115 -14.20 -8.60 -12.71
C VAL A 115 -14.02 -10.06 -13.13
N ILE A 116 -13.42 -10.89 -12.26
CA ILE A 116 -13.20 -12.30 -12.59
C ILE A 116 -14.52 -13.07 -12.63
N THR A 117 -15.42 -12.83 -11.68
CA THR A 117 -16.74 -13.46 -11.68
C THR A 117 -17.47 -13.19 -13.00
N VAL A 118 -17.50 -11.93 -13.44
CA VAL A 118 -18.12 -11.54 -14.71
C VAL A 118 -17.39 -12.17 -15.90
N MET A 119 -16.05 -12.13 -15.93
CA MET A 119 -15.27 -12.72 -17.01
C MET A 119 -15.50 -14.22 -17.16
N VAL A 120 -15.62 -14.97 -16.05
CA VAL A 120 -15.90 -16.41 -16.08
C VAL A 120 -17.32 -16.69 -16.56
N LEU A 121 -18.30 -15.90 -16.11
CA LEU A 121 -19.68 -16.03 -16.55
C LEU A 121 -19.88 -15.68 -18.03
N VAL A 122 -19.07 -14.77 -18.58
CA VAL A 122 -19.06 -14.38 -20.00
C VAL A 122 -18.25 -15.35 -20.86
N GLY A 123 -17.10 -15.83 -20.37
CA GLY A 123 -16.19 -16.73 -21.08
C GLY A 123 -16.74 -18.12 -21.35
N LYS A 124 -17.95 -18.41 -20.88
CA LYS A 124 -18.74 -19.62 -21.14
C LYS A 124 -19.06 -19.91 -22.62
N GLY A 125 -18.67 -19.05 -23.57
CA GLY A 125 -18.92 -19.28 -24.99
C GLY A 125 -18.49 -20.66 -25.49
N ASP A 126 -17.45 -21.27 -24.89
CA ASP A 126 -16.77 -22.45 -25.44
C ASP A 126 -16.61 -23.66 -24.48
N GLY A 127 -17.15 -23.69 -23.24
CA GLY A 127 -16.95 -24.87 -22.35
C GLY A 127 -17.49 -24.86 -20.90
N GLU A 128 -17.13 -25.89 -20.13
CA GLU A 128 -17.46 -26.05 -18.70
C GLU A 128 -16.78 -24.97 -17.82
N PRO A 129 -17.49 -24.31 -16.88
CA PRO A 129 -16.91 -23.24 -16.04
C PRO A 129 -15.68 -23.66 -15.24
N ILE A 130 -15.63 -24.94 -14.84
CA ILE A 130 -14.56 -25.50 -14.01
C ILE A 130 -13.27 -25.63 -14.83
N VAL A 131 -13.40 -26.06 -16.08
CA VAL A 131 -12.27 -26.13 -17.03
C VAL A 131 -11.74 -24.73 -17.30
N PHE A 132 -12.65 -23.77 -17.60
CA PHE A 132 -12.27 -22.38 -17.80
C PHE A 132 -11.57 -21.77 -16.57
N LEU A 133 -12.08 -22.05 -15.35
CA LEU A 133 -11.45 -21.60 -14.11
C LEU A 133 -10.05 -22.18 -13.92
N ARG A 134 -9.89 -23.49 -14.17
CA ARG A 134 -8.59 -24.16 -14.08
C ARG A 134 -7.59 -23.49 -15.01
N ASP A 135 -7.94 -23.34 -16.29
CA ASP A 135 -7.06 -22.77 -17.31
C ASP A 135 -6.72 -21.30 -16.96
N ARG A 136 -7.71 -20.55 -16.47
CA ARG A 136 -7.52 -19.18 -15.96
C ARG A 136 -6.53 -19.11 -14.80
N LEU A 137 -6.61 -20.02 -13.85
CA LEU A 137 -5.71 -20.08 -12.70
C LEU A 137 -4.28 -20.38 -13.15
N PHE A 138 -4.08 -21.36 -14.02
CA PHE A 138 -2.76 -21.70 -14.55
C PHE A 138 -2.13 -20.56 -15.34
N ASP A 139 -2.85 -19.97 -16.29
CA ASP A 139 -2.35 -18.85 -17.10
C ASP A 139 -1.97 -17.64 -16.22
N THR A 140 -2.81 -17.35 -15.22
CA THR A 140 -2.55 -16.28 -14.26
C THR A 140 -1.29 -16.58 -13.44
N MET A 141 -1.14 -17.81 -12.94
CA MET A 141 0.03 -18.22 -12.18
C MET A 141 1.33 -18.11 -12.98
N ILE A 142 1.32 -18.51 -14.26
CA ILE A 142 2.48 -18.37 -15.15
C ILE A 142 2.88 -16.90 -15.27
N GLY A 143 1.91 -16.00 -15.54
CA GLY A 143 2.19 -14.58 -15.65
C GLY A 143 2.66 -13.94 -14.33
N LEU A 144 2.09 -14.35 -13.19
CA LEU A 144 2.54 -13.91 -11.86
C LEU A 144 3.99 -14.35 -11.59
N VAL A 145 4.34 -15.61 -11.90
CA VAL A 145 5.71 -16.14 -11.69
C VAL A 145 6.73 -15.37 -12.55
N ILE A 146 6.44 -15.18 -13.84
CA ILE A 146 7.33 -14.43 -14.75
C ILE A 146 7.52 -13.00 -14.23
N GLY A 147 6.41 -12.31 -13.94
CA GLY A 147 6.45 -10.94 -13.42
C GLY A 147 7.23 -10.84 -12.12
N PHE A 148 6.99 -11.76 -11.18
CA PHE A 148 7.65 -11.78 -9.88
C PHE A 148 9.17 -12.03 -10.00
N VAL A 149 9.59 -12.99 -10.84
CA VAL A 149 11.02 -13.29 -11.06
C VAL A 149 11.74 -12.08 -11.65
N VAL A 150 11.16 -11.45 -12.68
CA VAL A 150 11.73 -10.22 -13.26
C VAL A 150 11.83 -9.12 -12.21
N TYR A 151 10.78 -8.94 -11.41
CA TYR A 151 10.76 -7.92 -10.35
C TYR A 151 11.79 -8.19 -9.25
N ALA A 152 12.02 -9.46 -8.93
CA ALA A 152 12.99 -9.88 -7.92
C ALA A 152 14.43 -9.60 -8.37
N LEU A 153 14.73 -9.87 -9.65
CA LEU A 153 16.06 -9.73 -10.25
C LEU A 153 16.37 -8.31 -10.76
N TYR A 154 15.37 -7.46 -10.96
CA TYR A 154 15.58 -6.12 -11.51
C TYR A 154 16.44 -5.24 -10.58
N PRO A 155 17.52 -4.61 -11.08
CA PRO A 155 18.47 -3.87 -10.26
C PRO A 155 17.81 -2.63 -9.63
N ARG A 156 18.02 -2.46 -8.32
CA ARG A 156 17.48 -1.32 -7.56
C ARG A 156 18.34 -0.07 -7.71
N LYS A 157 17.71 1.08 -7.99
CA LYS A 157 18.30 2.38 -7.65
C LYS A 157 18.31 2.49 -6.12
N LYS A 158 19.49 2.68 -5.52
CA LYS A 158 19.75 2.58 -4.07
C LYS A 158 18.68 3.28 -3.21
N ASN A 159 18.07 2.53 -2.27
CA ASN A 159 17.21 2.98 -1.17
C ASN A 159 17.81 4.12 -0.31
N LYS A 160 19.10 4.43 -0.48
CA LYS A 160 19.79 5.53 0.20
C LYS A 160 19.07 6.87 0.04
N LYS A 161 18.49 7.17 -1.13
CA LYS A 161 17.77 8.44 -1.34
C LYS A 161 16.47 8.52 -0.53
N LEU A 162 15.66 7.45 -0.49
CA LEU A 162 14.43 7.46 0.32
C LEU A 162 14.74 7.50 1.81
N ASN A 163 15.73 6.73 2.29
CA ASN A 163 16.15 6.80 3.68
C ASN A 163 16.65 8.20 4.06
N GLN A 164 17.38 8.88 3.17
CA GLN A 164 17.79 10.27 3.37
C GLN A 164 16.60 11.23 3.44
N VAL A 165 15.56 11.03 2.63
CA VAL A 165 14.32 11.81 2.71
C VAL A 165 13.66 11.62 4.07
N PHE A 166 13.54 10.38 4.56
CA PHE A 166 12.99 10.12 5.89
C PHE A 166 13.79 10.80 7.00
N ILE A 167 15.12 10.62 7.01
CA ILE A 167 16.02 11.28 7.98
C ILE A 167 15.89 12.81 7.94
N SER A 168 15.68 13.39 6.75
CA SER A 168 15.46 14.85 6.63
C SER A 168 14.12 15.29 7.20
N GLN A 169 13.06 14.48 7.03
CA GLN A 169 11.73 14.75 7.58
C GLN A 169 11.71 14.56 9.10
N GLU A 170 12.37 13.53 9.64
CA GLU A 170 12.50 13.31 11.09
C GLU A 170 13.06 14.56 11.78
N LYS A 171 14.18 15.08 11.26
CA LYS A 171 14.79 16.31 11.78
C LYS A 171 13.86 17.50 11.67
N ALA A 172 13.22 17.70 10.52
CA ALA A 172 12.32 18.83 10.31
C ALA A 172 11.09 18.80 11.24
N VAL A 173 10.57 17.62 11.55
CA VAL A 173 9.46 17.44 12.50
C VAL A 173 9.92 17.75 13.92
N LEU A 174 11.08 17.22 14.32
CA LEU A 174 11.63 17.47 15.65
C LEU A 174 11.90 18.96 15.90
N GLU A 175 12.52 19.65 14.94
CA GLU A 175 12.76 21.09 15.05
C GLU A 175 11.44 21.88 15.20
N ARG A 176 10.40 21.52 14.44
CA ARG A 176 9.07 22.15 14.60
C ARG A 176 8.41 21.88 15.94
N ILE A 177 8.59 20.68 16.51
CA ILE A 177 8.10 20.37 17.85
C ILE A 177 8.84 21.23 18.87
N LYS A 178 10.16 21.44 18.71
CA LYS A 178 10.97 22.31 19.59
C LYS A 178 10.63 23.80 19.46
N GLU A 179 10.19 24.26 18.27
CA GLU A 179 9.72 25.62 18.03
C GLU A 179 8.35 25.92 18.66
N ILE A 180 7.60 24.89 19.08
CA ILE A 180 6.37 25.10 19.82
C ILE A 180 6.75 25.50 21.24
N ASP A 181 6.43 26.74 21.58
CA ASP A 181 6.47 27.18 22.96
C ASP A 181 5.37 26.47 23.76
N ILE A 182 5.77 25.38 24.41
CA ILE A 182 4.92 24.53 25.22
C ILE A 182 4.51 25.22 26.53
N ASN A 183 5.12 26.36 26.85
CA ASN A 183 4.82 27.19 28.01
C ASN A 183 3.89 28.36 27.67
N SER A 184 3.55 28.53 26.39
CA SER A 184 2.70 29.61 25.94
C SER A 184 1.27 29.39 26.40
N GLU A 185 0.71 30.40 27.09
CA GLU A 185 -0.72 30.46 27.40
C GLU A 185 -1.56 30.89 26.18
N ASP A 186 -0.93 31.24 25.04
CA ASP A 186 -1.63 31.61 23.82
C ASP A 186 -2.09 30.37 23.03
N ALA A 187 -3.17 29.75 23.50
CA ALA A 187 -3.79 28.59 22.87
C ALA A 187 -4.15 28.82 21.38
N LYS A 188 -4.54 30.04 20.99
CA LYS A 188 -4.90 30.34 19.59
C LYS A 188 -3.71 30.18 18.64
N SER A 189 -2.49 30.41 19.13
CA SER A 189 -1.27 30.18 18.35
C SER A 189 -0.89 28.70 18.20
N LEU A 190 -1.39 27.81 19.08
CA LEU A 190 -1.08 26.37 19.06
C LEU A 190 -1.91 25.59 18.03
N ALA A 191 -3.20 25.92 17.86
CA ALA A 191 -4.10 25.22 16.95
C ALA A 191 -3.56 25.02 15.51
N PRO A 192 -3.05 26.06 14.80
CA PRO A 192 -2.48 25.87 13.46
C PRO A 192 -1.18 25.05 13.48
N LYS A 193 -0.40 25.10 14.56
CA LYS A 193 0.84 24.33 14.72
C LYS A 193 0.54 22.85 14.91
N ILE A 194 -0.44 22.49 15.76
CA ILE A 194 -0.91 21.11 15.98
C ILE A 194 -1.38 20.49 14.66
N LYS A 195 -2.23 21.20 13.90
CA LYS A 195 -2.68 20.74 12.57
C LYS A 195 -1.50 20.51 11.61
N GLY A 196 -0.49 21.39 11.66
CA GLY A 196 0.74 21.24 10.89
C GLY A 196 1.53 19.98 11.25
N LEU A 197 1.66 19.67 12.55
CA LEU A 197 2.34 18.48 13.03
C LEU A 197 1.62 17.19 12.62
N TRP A 198 0.29 17.13 12.75
CA TRP A 198 -0.50 15.98 12.29
C TRP A 198 -0.25 15.67 10.80
N LYS A 199 -0.22 16.72 9.96
CA LYS A 199 0.09 16.56 8.53
C LYS A 199 1.49 15.97 8.32
N GLN A 200 2.49 16.45 9.06
CA GLN A 200 3.85 15.94 8.94
C GLN A 200 4.00 14.50 9.46
N LEU A 201 3.28 14.12 10.53
CA LEU A 201 3.24 12.75 11.01
C LEU A 201 2.66 11.81 9.94
N ILE A 202 1.59 12.22 9.25
CA ILE A 202 1.02 11.46 8.13
C ILE A 202 2.04 11.31 7.00
N ASP A 203 2.72 12.40 6.61
CA ASP A 203 3.74 12.37 5.56
C ASP A 203 4.92 11.44 5.95
N LEU A 204 5.37 11.50 7.21
CA LEU A 204 6.44 10.67 7.74
C LEU A 204 6.05 9.18 7.75
N ARG A 205 4.84 8.85 8.21
CA ARG A 205 4.29 7.49 8.17
C ARG A 205 4.20 6.95 6.74
N LYS A 206 3.80 7.78 5.78
CA LYS A 206 3.73 7.43 4.36
C LYS A 206 5.13 7.18 3.77
N THR A 207 6.12 8.02 4.08
CA THR A 207 7.50 7.81 3.64
C THR A 207 8.09 6.53 4.25
N ARG A 208 7.82 6.24 5.53
CA ARG A 208 8.18 4.96 6.16
C ARG A 208 7.54 3.77 5.44
N GLU A 209 6.23 3.82 5.19
CA GLU A 209 5.52 2.76 4.46
C GLU A 209 6.15 2.51 3.07
N GLN A 210 6.50 3.57 2.35
CA GLN A 210 7.21 3.45 1.07
C GLN A 210 8.58 2.80 1.21
N ILE A 211 9.36 3.15 2.25
CA ILE A 211 10.67 2.54 2.49
C ILE A 211 10.54 1.04 2.80
N ILE A 212 9.57 0.66 3.63
CA ILE A 212 9.32 -0.73 4.02
C ILE A 212 8.86 -1.54 2.81
N THR A 213 7.82 -1.07 2.12
CA THR A 213 7.25 -1.76 0.94
C THR A 213 8.24 -1.82 -0.22
N ASP A 214 9.11 -0.82 -0.38
CA ASP A 214 10.16 -0.86 -1.39
C ASP A 214 11.38 -1.68 -0.95
N SER A 215 11.55 -2.02 0.34
CA SER A 215 12.69 -2.82 0.82
C SER A 215 12.54 -4.32 0.52
N SER A 216 11.33 -4.85 0.61
CA SER A 216 11.08 -6.30 0.66
C SER A 216 9.73 -6.67 0.04
N PHE A 217 9.58 -7.90 -0.44
CA PHE A 217 8.28 -8.41 -0.90
C PHE A 217 7.34 -8.68 0.29
N VAL A 218 7.92 -8.99 1.46
CA VAL A 218 7.21 -9.17 2.72
C VAL A 218 7.79 -8.16 3.70
N ALA A 219 6.95 -7.32 4.30
CA ALA A 219 7.38 -6.35 5.29
C ALA A 219 8.17 -7.05 6.41
N SER A 220 9.46 -6.70 6.57
CA SER A 220 10.27 -7.19 7.68
C SER A 220 10.09 -6.26 8.89
N LEU A 221 9.75 -6.83 10.05
CA LEU A 221 9.57 -6.10 11.30
C LEU A 221 10.89 -5.48 11.82
N THR A 222 12.05 -6.00 11.41
CA THR A 222 13.35 -5.63 11.98
C THR A 222 13.97 -4.38 11.35
N SER A 223 13.67 -4.09 10.08
CA SER A 223 14.13 -2.85 9.40
C SER A 223 13.35 -1.60 9.83
N ASP A 224 12.35 -1.79 10.69
CA ASP A 224 11.23 -0.90 10.90
C ASP A 224 11.20 -0.27 12.30
N GLU A 225 11.73 -0.96 13.31
CA GLU A 225 11.60 -0.55 14.72
C GLU A 225 11.99 0.91 14.98
N PRO A 226 13.12 1.45 14.47
CA PRO A 226 13.48 2.82 14.82
C PRO A 226 12.59 3.88 14.16
N MET A 227 12.22 3.66 12.89
CA MET A 227 11.34 4.58 12.15
C MET A 227 9.93 4.55 12.74
N LEU A 228 9.44 3.36 13.10
CA LEU A 228 8.16 3.18 13.77
C LEU A 228 8.18 3.85 15.14
N HIS A 229 9.22 3.58 15.95
CA HIS A 229 9.40 4.19 17.27
C HIS A 229 9.39 5.71 17.19
N PHE A 230 10.13 6.29 16.24
CA PHE A 230 10.12 7.73 16.02
C PHE A 230 8.73 8.26 15.68
N THR A 231 7.99 7.61 14.76
CA THR A 231 6.61 8.05 14.44
C THR A 231 5.66 7.96 15.63
N HIS A 232 5.88 7.01 16.55
CA HIS A 232 5.09 6.90 17.77
C HIS A 232 5.46 7.99 18.78
N LEU A 233 6.75 8.32 18.93
CA LEU A 233 7.17 9.45 19.74
C LEU A 233 6.60 10.78 19.22
N VAL A 234 6.59 11.00 17.90
CA VAL A 234 5.96 12.19 17.31
C VAL A 234 4.46 12.24 17.64
N GLU A 235 3.74 11.13 17.53
CA GLU A 235 2.32 11.04 17.91
C GLU A 235 2.11 11.34 19.39
N GLN A 236 2.95 10.78 20.28
CA GLN A 236 2.91 11.09 21.71
C GLN A 236 3.15 12.58 21.98
N ALA A 237 4.13 13.20 21.30
CA ALA A 237 4.39 14.63 21.44
C ALA A 237 3.18 15.47 20.99
N ILE A 238 2.58 15.15 19.84
CA ILE A 238 1.38 15.84 19.34
C ILE A 238 0.23 15.73 20.34
N ASN A 239 -0.04 14.52 20.85
CA ASN A 239 -1.11 14.30 21.82
C ASN A 239 -0.90 15.12 23.10
N ASN A 240 0.33 15.17 23.63
CA ASN A 240 0.62 15.99 24.81
C ASN A 240 0.45 17.50 24.51
N ILE A 241 0.90 17.98 23.35
CA ILE A 241 0.71 19.39 22.93
C ILE A 241 -0.78 19.73 22.76
N GLU A 242 -1.58 18.79 22.22
CA GLU A 242 -3.02 18.95 22.05
C GLU A 242 -3.74 19.01 23.40
N ILE A 243 -3.34 18.19 24.38
CA ILE A 243 -3.85 18.29 25.75
C ILE A 243 -3.48 19.65 26.37
N LEU A 244 -2.22 20.10 26.24
CA LEU A 244 -1.81 21.41 26.74
C LEU A 244 -2.60 22.54 26.10
N TYR A 245 -2.92 22.45 24.82
CA TYR A 245 -3.81 23.39 24.14
C TYR A 245 -5.22 23.42 24.75
N HIS A 246 -5.84 22.25 24.98
CA HIS A 246 -7.18 22.18 25.57
C HIS A 246 -7.22 22.67 27.01
N VAL A 247 -6.27 22.23 27.84
CA VAL A 247 -6.15 22.64 29.24
C VAL A 247 -5.90 24.14 29.35
N THR A 248 -5.16 24.74 28.41
CA THR A 248 -4.96 26.19 28.35
C THR A 248 -6.22 26.96 27.96
N LEU A 249 -7.07 26.40 27.08
CA LEU A 249 -8.37 27.00 26.74
C LEU A 249 -9.35 26.98 27.92
N GLU A 250 -9.30 25.94 28.73
CA GLU A 250 -10.21 25.70 29.85
C GLU A 250 -9.57 26.09 31.20
N LYS A 251 -8.52 26.91 31.19
CA LYS A 251 -7.71 27.27 32.37
C LYS A 251 -8.54 27.78 33.56
N GLU A 252 -9.60 28.55 33.31
CA GLU A 252 -10.47 29.10 34.37
C GLU A 252 -11.45 28.06 34.95
N SER A 253 -11.72 26.97 34.23
CA SER A 253 -12.70 25.95 34.60
C SER A 253 -12.07 24.62 35.03
N GLU A 254 -10.79 24.41 34.75
CA GLU A 254 -10.06 23.17 35.05
C GLU A 254 -9.50 23.19 36.49
N PRO A 255 -10.07 22.42 37.44
CA PRO A 255 -9.68 22.47 38.84
C PRO A 255 -8.23 22.03 39.10
N ASP A 256 -7.69 21.14 38.25
CA ASP A 256 -6.34 20.60 38.39
C ASP A 256 -5.37 21.14 37.31
N TYR A 257 -5.66 22.33 36.76
CA TYR A 257 -4.92 22.94 35.64
C TYR A 257 -3.40 22.84 35.80
N GLU A 258 -2.86 23.32 36.93
CA GLU A 258 -1.41 23.37 37.15
C GLU A 258 -0.77 21.99 37.15
N VAL A 259 -1.45 20.99 37.73
CA VAL A 259 -0.96 19.61 37.84
C VAL A 259 -0.95 18.94 36.47
N VAL A 260 -2.06 19.04 35.74
CA VAL A 260 -2.22 18.45 34.40
C VAL A 260 -1.26 19.11 33.42
N PHE A 261 -1.16 20.45 33.47
CA PHE A 261 -0.25 21.21 32.61
C PHE A 261 1.21 20.83 32.85
N ALA A 262 1.67 20.82 34.10
CA ALA A 262 3.05 20.44 34.43
C ALA A 262 3.38 19.00 34.02
N TYR A 263 2.45 18.06 34.20
CA TYR A 263 2.63 16.68 33.79
C TYR A 263 2.84 16.55 32.28
N HIS A 264 1.95 17.15 31.47
CA HIS A 264 2.04 17.05 30.01
C HIS A 264 3.21 17.85 29.44
N GLN A 265 3.61 18.94 30.08
CA GLN A 265 4.84 19.67 29.76
C GLN A 265 6.09 18.78 29.97
N GLN A 266 6.18 18.09 31.11
CA GLN A 266 7.28 17.16 31.39
C GLN A 266 7.27 15.96 30.43
N ALA A 267 6.08 15.43 30.11
CA ALA A 267 5.92 14.34 29.15
C ALA A 267 6.41 14.76 27.75
N CYS A 268 6.04 15.95 27.28
CA CYS A 268 6.56 16.53 26.04
C CYS A 268 8.10 16.60 26.04
N ALA A 269 8.70 17.17 27.08
CA ALA A 269 10.15 17.31 27.18
C ALA A 269 10.88 15.95 27.15
N LYS A 270 10.32 14.94 27.82
CA LYS A 270 10.84 13.57 27.81
C LYS A 270 10.81 12.96 26.40
N VAL A 271 9.67 13.07 25.71
CA VAL A 271 9.50 12.52 24.36
C VAL A 271 10.42 13.23 23.35
N ILE A 272 10.59 14.54 23.46
CA ILE A 272 11.55 15.31 22.64
C ILE A 272 13.00 14.81 22.85
N THR A 273 13.39 14.59 24.10
CA THR A 273 14.73 14.06 24.44
C THR A 273 14.95 12.68 23.84
N GLU A 274 13.93 11.82 23.88
CA GLU A 274 13.98 10.47 23.31
C GLU A 274 14.08 10.51 21.77
N MET A 275 13.34 11.42 21.11
CA MET A 275 13.45 11.65 19.67
C MET A 275 14.86 12.12 19.27
N ASP A 276 15.46 13.05 20.01
CA ASP A 276 16.84 13.51 19.78
C ASP A 276 17.87 12.37 19.91
N ALA A 277 17.73 11.54 20.94
CA ALA A 277 18.59 10.40 21.17
C ALA A 277 18.50 9.38 20.01
N LEU A 278 17.28 9.13 19.52
CA LEU A 278 17.03 8.23 18.39
C LEU A 278 17.69 8.75 17.12
N ILE A 279 17.46 10.02 16.74
CA ILE A 279 18.09 10.64 15.56
C ILE A 279 19.62 10.59 15.64
N THR A 280 20.20 10.77 16.82
CA THR A 280 21.66 10.75 17.02
C THR A 280 22.25 9.36 16.81
N LYS A 281 21.52 8.30 17.18
CA LYS A 281 21.92 6.89 17.00
C LYS A 281 21.93 6.45 15.53
N HIS A 282 21.27 7.20 14.63
CA HIS A 282 21.19 6.93 13.19
C HIS A 282 22.31 7.58 12.33
N LYS A 283 23.12 8.47 12.91
CA LYS A 283 24.28 9.08 12.23
C LYS A 283 25.47 8.13 12.17
#